data_AF-A0A920N3R5-F1
#
_entry.id   AF-A0A920N3R5-F1
#
_cell.length_a   1.000
_cell.length_b   1.000
_cell.length_c   1.000
_cell.angle_alpha   90.00
_cell.angle_beta   90.00
_cell.angle_gamma   90.00
#
_symmetry.space_group_name_H-M   'P 1'
#
loop_
_entity.id
_entity.type
_entity.pdbx_description
1 polymer ?
#
loop_
_entity_poly.entity_id
_entity_poly.type
_entity_poly.pdbx_seq_one_letter_code
_entity_poly.pdbx_strand_id
1 'polypeptide(L)'
;MCSSSSPGYLKTAWLLKDPAWSPGRSGAKWLPISSNGVGKAETRDTKHGSNHAAVLDLIEAIEKDRQPVSGVYDARAATEMIASVFESHRQGGPVAVPLKNRRNPLTLLKS
;
A
#
# COMPACT_ATOMS: atom_id res chain seq x y z
N MET A 1 -12.04 6.26 8.72
CA MET A 1 -12.21 5.68 7.38
C MET A 1 -10.87 5.13 6.90
N CYS A 2 -10.73 3.81 6.82
CA CYS A 2 -9.63 3.14 6.11
C CYS A 2 -10.30 2.12 5.21
N SER A 3 -10.46 2.46 3.93
CA SER A 3 -10.89 1.48 2.92
C SER A 3 -9.73 0.51 2.71
N SER A 4 -9.87 -0.70 3.25
CA SER A 4 -8.86 -1.76 3.18
C SER A 4 -9.00 -2.58 1.90
N SER A 5 -8.47 -2.04 0.80
CA SER A 5 -8.02 -2.87 -0.33
C SER A 5 -6.67 -3.49 0.05
N SER A 6 -6.70 -4.60 0.81
CA SER A 6 -5.49 -5.35 1.14
C SER A 6 -5.01 -6.12 -0.10
N PRO A 7 -3.72 -6.00 -0.50
CA PRO A 7 -3.20 -6.67 -1.68
C PRO A 7 -3.04 -8.16 -1.41
N GLY A 8 -4.09 -8.94 -1.73
CA GLY A 8 -4.05 -10.36 -2.08
C GLY A 8 -3.52 -11.38 -1.07
N TYR A 9 -2.77 -11.01 -0.03
CA TYR A 9 -2.20 -11.93 0.93
C TYR A 9 -2.94 -11.78 2.26
N LEU A 10 -3.72 -12.79 2.65
CA LEU A 10 -4.15 -12.94 4.04
C LEU A 10 -2.94 -13.38 4.88
N LYS A 11 -1.95 -12.50 5.01
CA LYS A 11 -0.90 -12.64 6.02
C LYS A 11 -1.56 -12.32 7.35
N THR A 12 -1.56 -13.28 8.28
CA THR A 12 -2.08 -13.07 9.62
C THR A 12 -1.22 -12.03 10.33
N ALA A 13 -1.80 -10.85 10.58
CA ALA A 13 -1.22 -9.88 11.48
C ALA A 13 -1.61 -10.23 12.92
N TRP A 14 -0.75 -9.91 13.88
CA TRP A 14 -0.95 -10.21 15.29
C TRP A 14 -0.77 -8.96 16.13
N LEU A 15 -1.60 -8.82 17.16
CA LEU A 15 -1.53 -7.75 18.15
C LEU A 15 -1.14 -8.32 19.51
N LEU A 16 -0.07 -7.80 20.09
CA LEU A 16 0.22 -7.98 21.51
C LEU A 16 -0.12 -6.69 22.26
N LYS A 17 -1.11 -6.75 23.15
CA LYS A 17 -1.48 -5.62 24.01
C LYS A 17 -0.61 -5.56 25.26
N ASP A 18 0.70 -5.56 25.05
CA ASP A 18 1.71 -5.42 26.09
C ASP A 18 2.64 -4.25 25.73
N PRO A 19 2.76 -3.21 26.58
CA PRO A 19 3.68 -2.10 26.33
C PRO A 19 5.16 -2.53 26.24
N ALA A 20 5.54 -3.64 26.87
CA ALA A 20 6.88 -4.21 26.77
C ALA A 20 7.09 -5.04 25.49
N TRP A 21 6.04 -5.23 24.69
CA TRP A 21 6.06 -6.03 23.46
C TRP A 21 6.58 -7.47 23.67
N SER A 22 6.47 -7.99 24.90
CA SER A 22 7.00 -9.29 25.30
C SER A 22 6.06 -10.01 26.27
N PRO A 23 5.44 -11.14 25.88
CA PRO A 23 4.42 -11.81 26.68
C PRO A 23 4.97 -12.54 27.92
N GLY A 24 6.28 -12.72 28.02
CA GLY A 24 6.91 -13.61 29.00
C GLY A 24 6.74 -13.20 30.47
N ARG A 25 6.53 -11.91 30.76
CA ARG A 25 6.35 -11.40 32.14
C ARG A 25 4.91 -11.03 32.46
N SER A 26 4.15 -10.57 31.48
CA SER A 26 2.76 -10.13 31.66
C SER A 26 1.74 -11.25 31.49
N GLY A 27 2.12 -12.36 30.84
CA GLY A 27 1.19 -13.40 30.40
C GLY A 27 0.25 -12.94 29.27
N ALA A 28 0.51 -11.78 28.66
CA ALA A 28 -0.30 -11.25 27.58
C ALA A 28 -0.31 -12.20 26.37
N LYS A 29 -1.45 -12.28 25.68
CA LYS A 29 -1.64 -13.16 24.53
C LYS A 29 -1.57 -12.38 23.23
N TRP A 30 -0.94 -12.97 22.22
CA TRP A 30 -1.04 -12.51 20.85
C TRP A 30 -2.46 -12.74 20.33
N LEU A 31 -3.10 -11.67 19.86
CA LEU A 31 -4.44 -11.69 19.30
C LEU A 31 -4.34 -11.60 17.77
N PRO A 32 -4.99 -12.48 17.01
CA PRO A 32 -4.99 -12.36 15.56
C PRO A 32 -5.76 -11.11 15.15
N ILE A 33 -5.29 -10.42 14.11
CA ILE A 33 -5.98 -9.30 13.49
C ILE A 33 -6.55 -9.79 12.16
N SER A 34 -7.87 -9.76 12.02
CA SER A 34 -8.57 -10.07 10.78
C SER A 34 -9.35 -8.86 10.27
N SER A 35 -9.88 -8.97 9.06
CA SER A 35 -10.78 -7.98 8.45
C SER A 35 -12.06 -7.78 9.26
N ASN A 36 -12.44 -8.77 10.07
CA ASN A 36 -13.60 -8.69 10.98
C ASN A 36 -13.27 -8.01 12.32
N GLY A 37 -11.98 -7.80 12.61
CA GLY A 37 -11.47 -7.14 13.80
C GLY A 37 -10.48 -7.99 14.61
N VAL A 38 -9.96 -7.40 15.69
CA VAL A 38 -9.00 -8.07 16.59
C VAL A 38 -9.67 -9.23 17.33
N GLY A 39 -9.02 -10.39 17.34
CA GLY A 39 -9.46 -11.61 18.04
C GLY A 39 -10.62 -12.34 17.35
N LYS A 40 -11.05 -11.90 16.17
CA LYS A 40 -12.14 -12.52 15.41
C LYS A 40 -11.59 -13.34 14.26
N ALA A 41 -12.23 -14.47 13.95
CA ALA A 41 -11.88 -15.29 12.80
C ALA A 41 -12.03 -14.50 11.48
N GLU A 42 -11.13 -14.76 10.54
CA GLU A 42 -11.24 -14.22 9.18
C GLU A 42 -12.30 -14.99 8.41
N THR A 43 -13.16 -14.27 7.70
CA THR A 43 -14.22 -14.85 6.85
C THR A 43 -13.95 -14.63 5.37
N ARG A 44 -12.98 -13.79 5.01
CA ARG A 44 -12.57 -13.57 3.62
C ARG A 44 -11.73 -14.74 3.10
N ASP A 45 -11.91 -15.05 1.82
CA ASP A 45 -11.11 -16.04 1.10
C ASP A 45 -9.69 -15.49 0.80
N THR A 46 -8.71 -16.39 0.74
CA THR A 46 -7.30 -16.14 0.42
C THR A 46 -7.04 -15.90 -1.07
N LYS A 47 -8.06 -16.02 -1.93
CA LYS A 47 -7.89 -15.93 -3.38
C LYS A 47 -7.35 -14.56 -3.81
N HIS A 48 -6.28 -14.61 -4.58
CA HIS A 48 -5.66 -13.46 -5.24
C HIS A 48 -6.55 -12.89 -6.35
N GLY A 49 -7.56 -12.11 -5.98
CA GLY A 49 -8.51 -11.53 -6.93
C GLY A 49 -8.07 -10.23 -7.58
N SER A 50 -7.06 -9.53 -7.04
CA SER A 50 -6.75 -8.14 -7.45
C SER A 50 -6.24 -8.04 -8.88
N ASN A 51 -5.27 -8.88 -9.27
CA ASN A 51 -4.72 -8.85 -10.63
C ASN A 51 -5.77 -9.31 -11.65
N HIS A 52 -6.56 -10.33 -11.29
CA HIS A 52 -7.67 -10.78 -12.12
C HIS A 52 -8.72 -9.68 -12.32
N ALA A 53 -9.11 -8.99 -11.25
CA ALA A 53 -10.03 -7.86 -11.32
C ALA A 53 -9.47 -6.70 -12.16
N ALA A 54 -8.18 -6.38 -12.04
CA ALA A 54 -7.54 -5.35 -12.85
C ALA A 54 -7.52 -5.71 -14.35
N VAL A 55 -7.29 -6.98 -14.69
CA VAL A 55 -7.35 -7.45 -16.08
C VAL A 55 -8.78 -7.41 -16.63
N LEU A 56 -9.77 -7.84 -15.85
CA LEU A 56 -11.18 -7.77 -16.25
C LEU A 56 -11.64 -6.32 -16.46
N ASP A 57 -11.24 -5.41 -15.57
CA ASP A 57 -11.51 -3.98 -15.72
C ASP A 57 -10.88 -3.40 -16.99
N LEU A 58 -9.64 -3.78 -17.31
CA LEU A 58 -8.98 -3.34 -18.54
C LEU A 58 -9.72 -3.82 -19.79
N ILE A 59 -10.14 -5.10 -19.83
CA ILE A 59 -10.89 -5.66 -20.96
C ILE A 59 -12.22 -4.90 -21.13
N GLU A 60 -12.98 -4.75 -20.04
CA GLU A 60 -14.26 -4.02 -20.07
C GLU A 60 -14.07 -2.55 -20.45
N ALA A 61 -12.97 -1.92 -20.02
CA ALA A 61 -12.65 -0.54 -20.37
C ALA A 61 -12.45 -0.36 -21.88
N ILE A 62 -11.77 -1.32 -22.51
CA ILE A 62 -11.59 -1.35 -23.97
C ILE A 62 -12.94 -1.56 -24.67
N GLU A 63 -13.74 -2.53 -24.22
CA GLU A 63 -15.04 -2.84 -24.83
C GLU A 63 -16.04 -1.68 -24.74
N LYS A 64 -15.98 -0.88 -23.67
CA LYS A 64 -16.91 0.22 -23.40
C LYS A 64 -16.35 1.60 -23.74
N ASP A 65 -15.17 1.67 -24.35
CA ASP A 65 -14.47 2.93 -24.66
C ASP A 65 -14.42 3.90 -23.45
N ARG A 66 -14.01 3.36 -22.29
CA ARG A 66 -13.84 4.12 -21.04
C ARG A 66 -12.41 4.01 -20.53
N GLN A 67 -12.06 4.88 -19.58
CA GLN A 67 -10.81 4.70 -18.85
C GLN A 67 -10.89 3.50 -17.89
N PRO A 68 -9.79 2.75 -17.71
CA PRO A 68 -9.67 1.81 -16.59
C PRO A 68 -9.80 2.53 -15.26
N VAL A 69 -10.19 1.80 -14.21
CA VAL A 69 -10.30 2.32 -12.83
C VAL A 69 -8.94 2.79 -12.30
N SER A 70 -7.86 2.14 -12.72
CA SER A 70 -6.48 2.59 -12.47
C SER A 70 -5.77 2.80 -13.80
N GLY A 71 -5.72 4.06 -14.24
CA GLY A 71 -5.24 4.44 -15.57
C GLY A 71 -3.83 5.03 -15.58
N VAL A 72 -3.42 5.54 -16.74
CA VAL A 72 -2.08 6.14 -16.93
C VAL A 72 -1.86 7.38 -16.04
N TYR A 73 -2.91 8.13 -15.75
CA TYR A 73 -2.83 9.33 -14.89
C TYR A 73 -2.52 8.95 -13.44
N ASP A 74 -3.13 7.89 -12.93
CA ASP A 74 -2.86 7.36 -11.59
C ASP A 74 -1.45 6.79 -11.51
N ALA A 75 -1.04 6.04 -12.53
CA ALA A 75 0.32 5.50 -12.63
C ALA A 75 1.38 6.63 -12.65
N ARG A 76 1.11 7.72 -13.37
CA ARG A 76 1.96 8.91 -13.38
C ARG A 76 2.01 9.58 -12.00
N ALA A 77 0.86 9.77 -11.34
CA ALA A 77 0.80 10.37 -10.00
C ALA A 77 1.56 9.53 -8.96
N ALA A 78 1.42 8.20 -9.01
CA ALA A 78 2.17 7.27 -8.15
C ALA A 78 3.68 7.36 -8.39
N THR A 79 4.10 7.40 -9.67
CA THR A 79 5.51 7.56 -10.04
C THR A 79 6.08 8.89 -9.53
N GLU A 80 5.31 9.97 -9.68
CA GLU A 80 5.67 11.30 -9.18
C GLU A 80 5.85 11.32 -7.66
N MET A 81 4.96 10.65 -6.92
CA MET A 81 5.06 10.51 -5.47
C MET A 81 6.33 9.74 -5.07
N ILE A 82 6.62 8.62 -5.75
CA ILE A 82 7.84 7.82 -5.49
C ILE A 82 9.09 8.68 -5.70
N ALA A 83 9.18 9.38 -6.83
CA ALA A 83 10.30 10.29 -7.10
C ALA A 83 10.37 11.41 -6.05
N SER A 84 9.23 11.93 -5.59
CA SER A 84 9.17 13.00 -4.59
C SER A 84 9.70 12.58 -3.23
N VAL A 85 9.50 11.32 -2.83
CA VAL A 85 10.10 10.77 -1.59
C VAL A 85 11.63 10.80 -1.65
N PHE A 86 12.22 10.35 -2.77
CA PHE A 86 13.67 10.37 -2.93
C PHE A 86 14.23 11.79 -3.03
N GLU A 87 13.54 12.67 -3.74
CA GLU A 87 13.95 14.08 -3.85
C GLU A 87 13.86 14.80 -2.49
N SER A 88 12.82 14.52 -1.70
CA SER A 88 12.67 15.01 -0.32
C SER A 88 13.83 14.57 0.56
N HIS A 89 14.18 13.27 0.50
CA HIS A 89 15.32 12.74 1.24
C HIS A 89 16.63 13.41 0.82
N ARG A 90 16.86 13.59 -0.49
CA ARG A 90 18.05 14.26 -1.03
C ARG A 90 18.15 15.73 -0.62
N GLN A 91 17.02 16.44 -0.52
CA GLN A 91 16.96 17.85 -0.10
C GLN A 91 16.91 18.02 1.43
N GLY A 92 16.68 16.94 2.18
CA GLY A 92 16.54 16.98 3.64
C GLY A 92 15.27 17.67 4.12
N GLY A 93 14.21 17.72 3.30
CA GLY A 93 13.00 18.45 3.64
C GLY A 93 11.88 18.32 2.60
N PRO A 94 10.70 18.90 2.88
CA PRO A 94 9.53 18.80 2.01
C PRO A 94 9.81 19.34 0.60
N VAL A 95 9.21 18.68 -0.41
CA VAL A 95 9.30 19.08 -1.82
C VAL A 95 7.93 19.37 -2.41
N ALA A 96 7.88 20.23 -3.42
CA ALA A 96 6.65 20.50 -4.14
C ALA A 96 6.28 19.33 -5.07
N VAL A 97 4.98 19.03 -5.16
CA VAL A 97 4.42 18.08 -6.12
C VAL A 97 3.49 18.84 -7.07
N PRO A 98 3.66 18.70 -8.41
CA PRO A 98 4.68 17.90 -9.07
C PRO A 98 6.08 18.53 -8.96
N LEU A 99 7.12 17.69 -8.98
CA LEU A 99 8.52 18.05 -8.82
C LEU A 99 8.96 19.10 -9.84
N LYS A 100 9.66 20.12 -9.35
CA LYS A 100 10.31 21.12 -10.22
C LYS A 100 11.47 20.51 -11.01
N ASN A 101 12.25 19.64 -10.37
CA ASN A 101 13.35 18.91 -10.99
C ASN A 101 12.85 17.60 -11.61
N ARG A 102 13.02 17.45 -12.93
CA ARG A 102 12.58 16.26 -13.70
C ARG A 102 13.67 15.20 -13.90
N ARG A 103 14.83 15.35 -13.25
CA ARG A 103 15.89 14.31 -13.24
C ARG A 103 15.58 13.24 -12.20
N ASN A 104 16.11 12.02 -12.41
CA ASN A 104 16.01 10.95 -11.42
C ASN A 104 16.81 11.35 -10.15
N PRO A 105 16.16 11.50 -8.97
CA PRO A 105 16.82 11.95 -7.74
C PRO A 105 18.00 11.07 -7.30
N LEU A 106 17.95 9.77 -7.59
CA LEU A 106 19.01 8.82 -7.20
C LEU A 106 20.33 9.07 -7.95
N THR A 107 20.26 9.69 -9.14
CA THR A 107 21.45 10.04 -9.92
C THR A 107 22.14 11.31 -9.41
N LEU A 108 21.52 12.02 -8.47
CA LEU A 108 22.00 13.29 -7.91
C LEU A 108 22.58 13.15 -6.50
N LEU A 109 22.70 11.92 -6.01
CA LEU A 109 23.34 11.62 -4.74
C LEU A 109 24.84 11.91 -4.85
N LYS A 110 25.39 12.59 -3.86
CA LYS A 110 26.84 12.78 -3.75
C LYS A 110 27.45 11.52 -3.13
N SER A 111 28.51 11.01 -3.74
CA SER A 111 29.38 9.97 -3.17
C SER A 111 30.15 10.48 -1.97
#